data_AF-N9UW34-F1
#
_entry.id   AF-N9UW34-F1
#
_cell.length_a   1.000
_cell.length_b   1.000
_cell.length_c   1.000
_cell.angle_alpha   90.00
_cell.angle_beta   90.00
_cell.angle_gamma   90.00
#
_symmetry.space_group_name_H-M   'P 1'
#
loop_
_entity.id
_entity.type
_entity.pdbx_description
1 polymer ?
#
loop_
_entity_poly.entity_id
_entity_poly.type
_entity_poly.pdbx_seq_one_letter_code
_entity_poly.pdbx_strand_id
1 'polypeptide(L)'
;MKFQFCGGLNVPDWLLKEIGTVQRLSNEEVNEISIEIINNMIKKEGFKKEEISDICERRQLTESDLRGIITAIRFVICSSAQYDISSEVLLEEELEIGMDIEIAETISKIYGEYKESLQGILTQMTLKLPHIQNQEGIQYNVITKDEITNESIKPYVIIHINTQTSSFDLVLQEDQIERMIISIKTAIQIMKKGIN
;
A
#
# COMPACT_ATOMS: atom_id res chain seq x y z
N MET A 1 20.00 14.06 3.88
CA MET A 1 20.10 12.91 4.82
C MET A 1 19.05 11.90 4.40
N LYS A 2 19.29 10.61 4.59
CA LYS A 2 18.32 9.58 4.17
C LYS A 2 17.40 9.28 5.35
N PHE A 3 16.09 9.43 5.15
CA PHE A 3 15.08 9.25 6.19
C PHE A 3 14.33 7.96 5.94
N GLN A 4 14.18 7.14 6.98
CA GLN A 4 13.43 5.89 6.92
C GLN A 4 11.97 6.16 6.58
N PHE A 5 11.36 7.24 7.10
CA PHE A 5 9.97 7.58 6.79
C PHE A 5 9.78 7.95 5.33
N CYS A 6 10.86 8.25 4.60
CA CYS A 6 10.87 8.43 3.15
C CYS A 6 11.41 7.20 2.38
N GLY A 7 11.52 6.02 3.01
CA GLY A 7 12.04 4.81 2.38
C GLY A 7 13.55 4.85 2.12
N GLY A 8 14.30 5.58 2.94
CA GLY A 8 15.74 5.79 2.76
C GLY A 8 16.08 6.85 1.70
N LEU A 9 15.13 7.71 1.36
CA LEU A 9 15.30 8.85 0.45
C LEU A 9 15.42 10.18 1.22
N ASN A 10 15.78 11.25 0.52
CA ASN A 10 15.69 12.60 1.09
C ASN A 10 14.24 13.02 1.23
N VAL A 11 13.97 13.90 2.20
CA VAL A 11 12.64 14.51 2.37
C VAL A 11 12.29 15.36 1.15
N PRO A 12 11.05 15.26 0.63
CA PRO A 12 10.60 16.13 -0.45
C PRO A 12 10.60 17.62 -0.06
N ASP A 13 11.03 18.49 -0.97
CA ASP A 13 11.09 19.94 -0.74
C ASP A 13 9.72 20.54 -0.35
N TRP A 14 8.64 20.01 -0.92
CA TRP A 14 7.29 20.48 -0.60
C TRP A 14 6.93 20.19 0.87
N LEU A 15 7.39 19.07 1.44
CA LEU A 15 7.13 18.75 2.84
C LEU A 15 7.90 19.69 3.75
N LEU A 16 9.19 19.94 3.45
CA LEU A 16 10.02 20.88 4.21
C LEU A 16 9.43 22.29 4.23
N LYS A 17 8.82 22.72 3.12
CA LYS A 17 8.12 24.01 3.05
C LYS A 17 6.88 24.04 3.95
N GLU A 18 6.11 22.95 4.00
CA GLU A 18 4.87 22.89 4.78
C GLU A 18 5.10 22.67 6.29
N ILE A 19 6.30 22.27 6.74
CA ILE A 19 6.63 22.17 8.17
C ILE A 19 6.38 23.51 8.89
N GLY A 20 6.79 24.63 8.28
CA GLY A 20 6.52 25.95 8.85
C GLY A 20 5.03 26.30 8.91
N THR A 21 4.22 25.75 8.01
CA THR A 21 2.75 25.90 8.03
C THR A 21 2.14 25.07 9.15
N VAL A 22 2.60 23.82 9.34
CA VAL A 22 2.14 22.91 10.41
C VAL A 22 2.45 23.49 11.79
N GLN A 23 3.62 24.10 11.97
CA GLN A 23 4.03 24.74 13.24
C GLN A 23 3.20 25.97 13.64
N ARG A 24 2.30 26.46 12.78
CA ARG A 24 1.35 27.53 13.15
C ARG A 24 0.21 27.03 14.04
N LEU A 25 0.01 25.71 14.10
CA LEU A 25 -1.02 25.04 14.88
C LEU A 25 -0.55 24.79 16.32
N SER A 26 -1.49 24.69 17.26
CA SER A 26 -1.20 24.10 18.57
C SER A 26 -1.17 22.59 18.49
N ASN A 27 -0.62 21.98 19.54
CA ASN A 27 -0.60 20.54 19.71
C ASN A 27 -2.02 19.93 19.60
N GLU A 28 -3.01 20.54 20.26
CA GLU A 28 -4.39 20.06 20.22
C GLU A 28 -4.99 20.10 18.81
N GLU A 29 -4.70 21.15 18.05
CA GLU A 29 -5.17 21.30 16.66
C GLU A 29 -4.51 20.27 15.73
N VAL A 30 -3.21 20.00 15.91
CA VAL A 30 -2.51 18.94 15.19
C VAL A 30 -3.09 17.57 15.53
N ASN A 31 -3.39 17.32 16.81
CA ASN A 31 -4.02 16.08 17.26
C ASN A 31 -5.40 15.89 16.62
N GLU A 32 -6.24 16.92 16.65
CA GLU A 32 -7.57 16.91 16.04
C GLU A 32 -7.52 16.64 14.53
N ILE A 33 -6.67 17.37 13.80
CA ILE A 33 -6.49 17.18 12.35
C ILE A 33 -5.95 15.78 12.05
N SER A 34 -4.99 15.28 12.83
CA SER A 34 -4.40 13.95 12.63
C SER A 34 -5.42 12.83 12.84
N ILE A 35 -6.25 12.93 13.88
CA ILE A 35 -7.36 11.99 14.13
C ILE A 35 -8.36 12.03 12.98
N GLU A 36 -8.69 13.22 12.47
CA GLU A 36 -9.64 13.35 11.37
C GLU A 36 -9.08 12.77 10.06
N ILE A 37 -7.79 12.98 9.77
CA ILE A 37 -7.08 12.35 8.65
C ILE A 37 -7.17 10.82 8.77
N ILE A 38 -6.95 10.27 9.96
CA ILE A 38 -7.00 8.83 10.21
C ILE A 38 -8.44 8.30 10.08
N ASN A 39 -9.43 8.96 10.66
CA ASN A 39 -10.84 8.59 10.52
C ASN A 39 -11.25 8.60 9.04
N ASN A 40 -10.83 9.60 8.27
CA ASN A 40 -11.07 9.66 6.85
C ASN A 40 -10.46 8.48 6.08
N MET A 41 -9.27 8.02 6.47
CA MET A 41 -8.64 6.86 5.84
C MET A 41 -9.25 5.53 6.27
N ILE A 42 -9.54 5.35 7.57
CA ILE A 42 -10.04 4.09 8.14
C ILE A 42 -11.53 3.92 7.87
N LYS A 43 -12.34 4.89 8.25
CA LYS A 43 -13.81 4.80 8.23
C LYS A 43 -14.39 5.28 6.89
N LYS A 44 -13.58 5.96 6.07
CA LYS A 44 -14.04 6.67 4.86
C LYS A 44 -15.11 7.72 5.15
N GLU A 45 -15.13 8.22 6.39
CA GLU A 45 -15.94 9.36 6.80
C GLU A 45 -15.27 10.63 6.26
N GLY A 46 -16.01 11.51 5.61
CA GLY A 46 -15.45 12.78 5.12
C GLY A 46 -14.98 13.66 6.28
N PHE A 47 -14.07 14.60 6.00
CA PHE A 47 -13.64 15.57 7.00
C PHE A 47 -14.83 16.37 7.55
N LYS A 48 -14.95 16.45 8.88
CA LYS A 48 -15.86 17.36 9.57
C LYS A 48 -15.48 18.80 9.28
N LYS A 49 -16.18 19.38 8.31
CA LYS A 49 -15.87 20.69 7.75
C LYS A 49 -16.00 21.84 8.75
N GLU A 50 -16.86 21.70 9.76
CA GLU A 50 -17.13 22.73 10.78
C GLU A 50 -15.91 22.92 11.70
N GLU A 51 -15.41 21.85 12.33
CA GLU A 51 -14.25 21.86 13.23
C GLU A 51 -12.98 22.42 12.53
N ILE A 52 -12.75 22.01 11.27
CA ILE A 52 -11.59 22.48 10.49
C ILE A 52 -11.74 23.95 10.06
N SER A 53 -12.96 24.40 9.74
CA SER A 53 -13.22 25.79 9.37
C SER A 53 -12.90 26.73 10.54
N ASP A 54 -13.28 26.35 11.76
CA ASP A 54 -13.02 27.14 12.96
C ASP A 54 -11.51 27.28 13.25
N ILE A 55 -10.73 26.22 13.03
CA ILE A 55 -9.26 26.28 13.11
C ILE A 55 -8.70 27.24 12.06
N CYS A 56 -9.20 27.17 10.82
CA CYS A 56 -8.74 28.04 9.74
C CYS A 56 -9.01 29.52 10.03
N GLU A 57 -10.18 29.85 10.58
CA GLU A 57 -10.54 31.21 10.96
C GLU A 57 -9.67 31.74 12.10
N ARG A 58 -9.50 30.96 13.18
CA ARG A 58 -8.66 31.36 14.33
C ARG A 58 -7.19 31.59 13.96
N ARG A 59 -6.66 30.78 13.05
CA ARG A 59 -5.23 30.80 12.65
C ARG A 59 -4.95 31.59 11.37
N GLN A 60 -6.00 32.18 10.76
CA GLN A 60 -5.92 32.91 9.50
C GLN A 60 -5.22 32.07 8.41
N LEU A 61 -5.61 30.80 8.31
CA LEU A 61 -5.06 29.86 7.32
C LEU A 61 -5.79 30.02 6.00
N THR A 62 -5.03 30.04 4.90
CA THR A 62 -5.61 29.95 3.57
C THR A 62 -6.08 28.52 3.27
N GLU A 63 -6.94 28.33 2.26
CA GLU A 63 -7.29 26.98 1.80
C GLU A 63 -6.04 26.19 1.34
N SER A 64 -5.05 26.90 0.79
CA SER A 64 -3.76 26.31 0.41
C SER A 64 -2.98 25.84 1.64
N ASP A 65 -2.94 26.65 2.70
CA ASP A 65 -2.24 26.31 3.95
C ASP A 65 -2.86 25.06 4.58
N LEU A 66 -4.19 25.01 4.65
CA LEU A 66 -4.92 23.85 5.18
C LEU A 66 -4.60 22.58 4.38
N ARG A 67 -4.62 22.68 3.05
CA ARG A 67 -4.30 21.55 2.17
C ARG A 67 -2.84 21.11 2.36
N GLY A 68 -1.92 22.06 2.54
CA GLY A 68 -0.51 21.82 2.85
C GLY A 68 -0.35 21.04 4.14
N ILE A 69 -0.96 21.51 5.22
CA ILE A 69 -0.97 20.86 6.54
C ILE A 69 -1.50 19.43 6.44
N ILE A 70 -2.70 19.25 5.88
CA ILE A 70 -3.33 17.92 5.75
C ILE A 70 -2.43 16.98 4.95
N THR A 71 -1.86 17.47 3.85
CA THR A 71 -0.99 16.66 2.98
C THR A 71 0.32 16.30 3.70
N ALA A 72 0.90 17.23 4.45
CA ALA A 72 2.13 17.01 5.21
C ALA A 72 1.93 15.94 6.30
N ILE A 73 0.95 16.15 7.18
CA ILE A 73 0.63 15.20 8.28
C ILE A 73 0.28 13.82 7.71
N ARG A 74 -0.60 13.79 6.70
CA ARG A 74 -1.00 12.54 6.06
C ARG A 74 0.19 11.82 5.43
N PHE A 75 1.07 12.55 4.75
CA PHE A 75 2.26 11.96 4.13
C PHE A 75 3.16 11.34 5.18
N VAL A 76 3.47 12.06 6.27
CA VAL A 76 4.32 11.54 7.35
C VAL A 76 3.71 10.27 7.92
N ILE A 77 2.45 10.30 8.35
CA ILE A 77 1.75 9.13 8.94
C ILE A 77 1.70 7.94 7.97
N CYS A 78 1.29 8.16 6.71
CA CYS A 78 1.16 7.08 5.73
C CYS A 78 2.50 6.50 5.32
N SER A 79 3.50 7.35 5.10
CA SER A 79 4.83 6.92 4.65
C SER A 79 5.53 6.15 5.76
N SER A 80 5.43 6.61 7.02
CA SER A 80 5.90 5.86 8.19
C SER A 80 5.21 4.51 8.36
N ALA A 81 3.89 4.43 8.10
CA ALA A 81 3.17 3.16 8.14
C ALA A 81 3.63 2.21 7.02
N GLN A 82 3.81 2.75 5.80
CA GLN A 82 4.26 1.99 4.63
C GLN A 82 5.64 1.38 4.81
N TYR A 83 6.58 2.09 5.43
CA TYR A 83 7.95 1.61 5.67
C TYR A 83 8.16 0.95 7.02
N ASP A 84 7.08 0.71 7.78
CA ASP A 84 7.07 -0.04 9.03
C ASP A 84 8.04 0.48 10.13
N ILE A 85 8.04 1.79 10.33
CA ILE A 85 8.99 2.46 11.23
C ILE A 85 8.47 2.43 12.67
N SER A 86 9.35 2.54 13.67
CA SER A 86 8.90 2.70 15.06
C SER A 86 8.51 4.16 15.34
N SER A 87 7.64 4.39 16.31
CA SER A 87 7.26 5.75 16.74
C SER A 87 8.45 6.58 17.21
N GLU A 88 9.44 5.93 17.82
CA GLU A 88 10.64 6.59 18.35
C GLU A 88 11.55 7.06 17.22
N VAL A 89 11.75 6.22 16.20
CA VAL A 89 12.52 6.59 15.01
C VAL A 89 11.81 7.68 14.23
N LEU A 90 10.48 7.62 14.11
CA LEU A 90 9.71 8.68 13.47
C LEU A 90 9.91 10.03 14.18
N LEU A 91 9.82 10.05 15.52
CA LEU A 91 10.03 11.24 16.31
C LEU A 91 11.43 11.84 16.08
N GLU A 92 12.47 11.02 16.12
CA GLU A 92 13.85 11.47 15.83
C GLU A 92 13.95 12.09 14.43
N GLU A 93 13.37 11.45 13.42
CA GLU A 93 13.39 11.93 12.04
C GLU A 93 12.55 13.21 11.84
N GLU A 94 11.42 13.36 12.54
CA GLU A 94 10.60 14.59 12.56
C GLU A 94 11.37 15.77 13.17
N LEU A 95 12.13 15.52 14.24
CA LEU A 95 12.99 16.53 14.84
C LEU A 95 14.15 16.92 13.91
N GLU A 96 14.76 15.96 13.21
CA GLU A 96 15.85 16.22 12.26
C GLU A 96 15.43 17.09 11.07
N ILE A 97 14.17 16.98 10.62
CA ILE A 97 13.63 17.80 9.52
C ILE A 97 13.17 19.19 10.01
N GLY A 98 13.28 19.47 11.31
CA GLY A 98 13.02 20.76 11.92
C GLY A 98 11.60 20.94 12.44
N MET A 99 10.86 19.86 12.72
CA MET A 99 9.56 19.93 13.37
C MET A 99 9.71 20.23 14.87
N ASP A 100 8.80 21.02 15.44
CA ASP A 100 8.82 21.30 16.88
C ASP A 100 8.53 20.03 17.69
N ILE A 101 9.20 19.89 18.83
CA ILE A 101 9.13 18.67 19.65
C ILE A 101 7.71 18.30 20.07
N GLU A 102 6.90 19.29 20.48
CA GLU A 102 5.54 19.04 20.92
C GLU A 102 4.64 18.53 19.78
N ILE A 103 4.85 19.03 18.57
CA ILE A 103 4.09 18.64 17.38
C ILE A 103 4.51 17.25 16.91
N ALA A 104 5.83 17.01 16.87
CA ALA A 104 6.39 15.72 16.49
C ALA A 104 5.96 14.61 17.47
N GLU A 105 6.01 14.85 18.78
CA GLU A 105 5.54 13.90 19.79
C GLU A 105 4.07 13.51 19.57
N THR A 106 3.23 14.48 19.22
CA THR A 106 1.81 14.24 18.96
C THR A 106 1.57 13.42 17.70
N ILE A 107 2.23 13.76 16.59
CA ILE A 107 2.11 13.00 15.33
C ILE A 107 2.63 11.58 15.53
N SER A 108 3.81 11.44 16.15
CA SER A 108 4.43 10.14 16.43
C SER A 108 3.60 9.26 17.37
N LYS A 109 2.96 9.84 18.40
CA LYS A 109 2.04 9.12 19.29
C LYS A 109 0.82 8.61 18.53
N ILE A 110 0.15 9.48 17.77
CA ILE A 110 -1.03 9.11 16.97
C ILE A 110 -0.65 8.05 15.94
N TYR A 111 0.49 8.20 15.27
CA TYR A 111 1.02 7.18 14.39
C TYR A 111 1.16 5.83 15.09
N GLY A 112 1.78 5.79 16.27
CA GLY A 112 1.97 4.56 17.05
C GLY A 112 0.65 3.87 17.41
N GLU A 113 -0.37 4.63 17.79
CA GLU A 113 -1.70 4.11 18.13
C GLU A 113 -2.42 3.47 16.93
N TYR A 114 -2.27 4.05 15.73
CA TYR A 114 -3.01 3.65 14.53
C TYR A 114 -2.19 2.87 13.49
N LYS A 115 -0.89 2.65 13.72
CA LYS A 115 0.05 2.03 12.77
C LYS A 115 -0.49 0.76 12.13
N GLU A 116 -0.94 -0.21 12.93
CA GLU A 116 -1.43 -1.50 12.43
C GLU A 116 -2.69 -1.34 11.56
N SER A 117 -3.60 -0.47 11.96
CA SER A 117 -4.83 -0.19 11.20
C SER A 117 -4.52 0.47 9.86
N LEU A 118 -3.58 1.43 9.85
CA LEU A 118 -3.11 2.10 8.65
C LEU A 118 -2.44 1.13 7.68
N GLN A 119 -1.56 0.26 8.18
CA GLN A 119 -0.92 -0.77 7.36
C GLN A 119 -1.95 -1.72 6.74
N GLY A 120 -2.99 -2.11 7.48
CA GLY A 120 -4.10 -2.91 6.95
C GLY A 120 -4.77 -2.26 5.74
N ILE A 121 -5.07 -0.95 5.81
CA ILE A 121 -5.72 -0.21 4.73
C ILE A 121 -4.78 0.00 3.54
N LEU A 122 -3.54 0.41 3.79
CA LEU A 122 -2.54 0.60 2.73
C LEU A 122 -2.31 -0.71 1.97
N THR A 123 -2.30 -1.85 2.67
CA THR A 123 -2.21 -3.18 2.07
C THR A 123 -3.42 -3.50 1.18
N GLN A 124 -4.62 -3.07 1.56
CA GLN A 124 -5.83 -3.22 0.74
C GLN A 124 -5.82 -2.28 -0.48
N MET A 125 -5.22 -1.10 -0.36
CA MET A 125 -5.04 -0.13 -1.45
C MET A 125 -3.89 -0.50 -2.40
N THR A 126 -3.09 -1.51 -2.06
CA THR A 126 -1.97 -1.95 -2.89
C THR A 126 -2.48 -2.73 -4.11
N LEU A 127 -2.01 -2.36 -5.30
CA LEU A 127 -2.25 -3.15 -6.52
C LEU A 127 -1.52 -4.50 -6.40
N LYS A 128 -2.29 -5.57 -6.22
CA LYS A 128 -1.78 -6.94 -6.26
C LYS A 128 -1.96 -7.50 -7.66
N LEU A 129 -0.94 -8.17 -8.18
CA LEU A 129 -1.11 -8.96 -9.39
C LEU A 129 -2.16 -10.05 -9.14
N PRO A 130 -3.05 -10.33 -10.11
CA PRO A 130 -3.93 -11.48 -10.04
C PRO A 130 -3.09 -12.73 -9.81
N HIS A 131 -3.38 -13.49 -8.76
CA HIS A 131 -2.74 -14.75 -8.46
C HIS A 131 -3.77 -15.88 -8.55
N ILE A 132 -3.26 -17.09 -8.81
CA ILE A 132 -4.07 -18.31 -8.85
C ILE A 132 -4.58 -18.58 -7.44
N GLN A 133 -5.90 -18.74 -7.30
CA GLN A 133 -6.54 -18.99 -6.01
C GLN A 133 -6.32 -20.45 -5.60
N ASN A 134 -5.23 -20.71 -4.87
CA ASN A 134 -4.87 -22.03 -4.31
C ASN A 134 -4.76 -23.16 -5.35
N GLN A 135 -4.42 -24.38 -4.88
CA GLN A 135 -4.28 -25.56 -5.75
C GLN A 135 -5.61 -25.98 -6.42
N GLU A 136 -6.76 -25.62 -5.82
CA GLU A 136 -8.09 -25.89 -6.37
C GLU A 136 -8.43 -25.05 -7.60
N GLY A 137 -7.73 -23.93 -7.80
CA GLY A 137 -7.87 -23.07 -8.98
C GLY A 137 -7.23 -23.64 -10.25
N ILE A 138 -6.64 -24.85 -10.20
CA ILE A 138 -6.03 -25.52 -11.35
C ILE A 138 -6.73 -26.87 -11.54
N GLN A 139 -7.52 -26.99 -12.61
CA GLN A 139 -8.12 -28.25 -13.03
C GLN A 139 -7.55 -28.65 -14.39
N TYR A 140 -7.40 -29.94 -14.67
CA TYR A 140 -6.90 -30.39 -15.96
C TYR A 140 -7.73 -31.55 -16.52
N ASN A 141 -7.90 -31.54 -17.84
CA ASN A 141 -8.56 -32.60 -18.60
C ASN A 141 -7.64 -33.07 -19.72
N VAL A 142 -7.50 -34.39 -19.87
CA VAL A 142 -6.72 -35.01 -20.94
C VAL A 142 -7.68 -35.51 -22.01
N ILE A 143 -7.62 -34.92 -23.20
CA ILE A 143 -8.50 -35.28 -24.31
C ILE A 143 -7.71 -36.15 -25.28
N THR A 144 -8.21 -37.37 -25.50
CA THR A 144 -7.60 -38.40 -26.38
C THR A 144 -8.52 -38.83 -27.51
N LYS A 145 -9.80 -38.43 -27.45
CA LYS A 145 -10.83 -38.75 -28.44
C LYS A 145 -11.71 -37.54 -28.68
N ASP A 146 -12.21 -37.42 -29.91
CA ASP A 146 -13.21 -36.42 -30.25
C ASP A 146 -14.53 -36.75 -29.54
N GLU A 147 -15.10 -35.80 -28.80
CA GLU A 147 -16.37 -36.01 -28.09
C GLU A 147 -17.56 -36.18 -29.05
N ILE A 148 -17.45 -35.70 -30.29
CA ILE A 148 -18.53 -35.69 -31.29
C ILE A 148 -18.39 -36.87 -32.25
N THR A 149 -17.18 -37.12 -32.77
CA THR A 149 -16.94 -38.16 -33.78
C THR A 149 -16.47 -39.49 -33.18
N ASN A 150 -16.09 -39.50 -31.90
CA ASN A 150 -15.52 -40.65 -31.17
C ASN A 150 -14.25 -41.23 -31.83
N GLU A 151 -13.62 -40.46 -32.73
CA GLU A 151 -12.36 -40.80 -33.38
C GLU A 151 -11.17 -40.49 -32.47
N SER A 152 -10.07 -41.23 -32.65
CA SER A 152 -8.83 -40.98 -31.89
C SER A 152 -8.16 -39.71 -32.40
N ILE A 153 -7.97 -38.72 -31.51
CA ILE A 153 -7.22 -37.49 -31.81
C ILE A 153 -5.83 -37.57 -31.17
N LYS A 154 -4.88 -36.79 -31.68
CA LYS A 154 -3.62 -36.50 -30.98
C LYS A 154 -3.92 -35.93 -29.57
N PRO A 155 -3.34 -36.50 -28.50
CA PRO A 155 -3.68 -36.10 -27.14
C PRO A 155 -3.28 -34.65 -26.86
N TYR A 156 -4.16 -33.93 -26.15
CA TYR A 156 -3.86 -32.60 -25.62
C TYR A 156 -4.48 -32.44 -24.23
N VAL A 157 -3.92 -31.51 -23.46
CA VAL A 157 -4.34 -31.22 -22.09
C VAL A 157 -4.93 -29.82 -22.05
N ILE A 158 -6.12 -29.69 -21.46
CA ILE A 158 -6.69 -28.38 -21.10
C ILE A 158 -6.44 -28.17 -19.63
N ILE A 159 -5.79 -27.06 -19.27
CA ILE A 159 -5.61 -26.62 -17.89
C ILE A 159 -6.51 -25.41 -17.66
N HIS A 160 -7.54 -25.58 -16.85
CA HIS A 160 -8.41 -24.50 -16.38
C HIS A 160 -7.72 -23.79 -15.22
N ILE A 161 -7.42 -22.51 -15.39
CA ILE A 161 -6.77 -21.68 -14.37
C ILE A 161 -7.76 -20.62 -13.90
N ASN A 162 -8.07 -20.65 -12.62
CA ASN A 162 -8.91 -19.66 -11.97
C ASN A 162 -8.08 -18.71 -11.11
N THR A 163 -8.16 -17.42 -11.42
CA THR A 163 -7.56 -16.34 -10.62
C THR A 163 -8.62 -15.60 -9.85
N GLN A 164 -8.20 -14.68 -8.98
CA GLN A 164 -9.15 -13.83 -8.22
C GLN A 164 -10.09 -13.01 -9.10
N THR A 165 -9.69 -12.73 -10.35
CA THR A 165 -10.37 -11.77 -11.22
C THR A 165 -10.90 -12.40 -12.51
N SER A 166 -10.45 -13.60 -12.87
CA SER A 166 -10.76 -14.21 -14.17
C SER A 166 -10.44 -15.70 -14.19
N SER A 167 -11.17 -16.45 -15.01
CA SER A 167 -10.83 -17.83 -15.35
C SER A 167 -10.40 -17.92 -16.81
N PHE A 168 -9.38 -18.72 -17.12
CA PHE A 168 -8.94 -18.95 -18.49
C PHE A 168 -8.40 -20.36 -18.69
N ASP A 169 -8.47 -20.83 -19.94
CA ASP A 169 -8.09 -22.19 -20.32
C ASP A 169 -6.79 -22.18 -21.11
N LEU A 170 -5.85 -23.03 -20.68
CA LEU A 170 -4.59 -23.24 -21.38
C LEU A 170 -4.62 -24.62 -22.06
N VAL A 171 -4.64 -24.61 -23.39
CA VAL A 171 -4.65 -25.83 -24.21
C VAL A 171 -3.22 -26.17 -24.63
N LEU A 172 -2.73 -27.34 -24.22
CA LEU A 172 -1.35 -27.76 -24.40
C LEU A 172 -1.25 -29.10 -25.12
N GLN A 173 -0.36 -29.17 -26.11
CA GLN A 173 0.09 -30.44 -26.70
C GLN A 173 1.28 -31.00 -25.92
N GLU A 174 1.58 -32.28 -26.14
CA GLU A 174 2.67 -33.01 -25.46
C GLU A 174 4.03 -32.26 -25.46
N ASP A 175 4.44 -31.72 -26.60
CA ASP A 175 5.69 -30.96 -26.76
C ASP A 175 5.68 -29.61 -26.01
N GLN A 176 4.50 -29.02 -25.79
CA GLN A 176 4.34 -27.76 -25.06
C GLN A 176 4.34 -28.01 -23.54
N ILE A 177 3.86 -29.17 -23.09
CA ILE A 177 3.88 -29.56 -21.67
C ILE A 177 5.31 -29.69 -21.16
N GLU A 178 6.18 -30.37 -21.91
CA GLU A 178 7.59 -30.52 -21.52
C GLU A 178 8.30 -29.17 -21.40
N ARG A 179 8.09 -28.28 -22.37
CA ARG A 179 8.64 -26.91 -22.34
C ARG A 179 8.12 -26.10 -21.16
N MET A 180 6.83 -26.22 -20.85
CA MET A 180 6.22 -25.52 -19.72
C MET A 180 6.77 -26.03 -18.38
N ILE A 181 6.97 -27.34 -18.22
CA ILE A 181 7.56 -27.90 -16.99
C ILE A 181 8.99 -27.37 -16.79
N ILE A 182 9.78 -27.29 -17.86
CA ILE A 182 11.15 -26.74 -17.81
C ILE A 182 11.13 -25.27 -17.41
N SER A 183 10.25 -24.46 -18.02
CA SER A 183 10.18 -23.03 -17.72
C SER A 183 9.73 -22.75 -16.28
N ILE A 184 8.73 -23.49 -15.78
CA ILE A 184 8.25 -23.38 -14.39
C ILE A 184 9.36 -23.79 -13.40
N LYS A 185 10.07 -24.91 -13.65
CA LYS A 185 11.20 -25.33 -12.81
C LYS A 185 12.32 -24.28 -12.78
N THR A 186 12.62 -23.69 -13.92
CA THR A 186 13.63 -22.63 -14.04
C THR A 186 13.20 -21.39 -13.24
N ALA A 187 11.94 -20.96 -13.37
CA ALA A 187 11.39 -19.85 -12.61
C ALA A 187 11.47 -20.09 -11.09
N ILE A 188 11.12 -21.30 -10.63
CA ILE A 188 11.26 -21.70 -9.22
C ILE A 188 12.71 -21.59 -8.74
N GLN A 189 13.67 -22.00 -9.57
CA GLN A 189 15.08 -21.92 -9.22
C GLN A 189 15.57 -20.46 -9.12
N ILE A 190 15.16 -19.59 -10.04
CA ILE A 190 15.49 -18.15 -10.01
C ILE A 190 14.89 -17.51 -8.75
N MET A 191 13.61 -17.76 -8.47
CA MET A 191 12.94 -17.23 -7.29
C MET A 191 13.62 -17.67 -6.00
N LYS A 192 14.03 -18.95 -5.88
CA LYS A 192 14.77 -19.43 -4.70
C LYS A 192 16.16 -18.81 -4.53
N LYS A 193 16.81 -18.40 -5.62
CA LYS A 193 18.13 -17.75 -5.56
C LYS A 193 18.06 -16.26 -5.21
N GLY A 194 16.97 -15.57 -5.54
CA GLY A 194 16.77 -14.15 -5.22
C GLY A 194 16.21 -13.86 -3.83
N ILE A 195 15.99 -14.88 -3.01
CA ILE A 195 15.49 -14.78 -1.62
C ILE A 195 16.65 -14.91 -0.59
N ASN A 196 17.89 -15.14 -1.05
CA ASN A 196 19.13 -15.05 -0.26
C ASN A 196 19.92 -13.79 -0.64
#